data_AF-A0AAF1A707-F1
#
_entry.id   AF-A0AAF1A707-F1
#
_cell.length_a   1.000
_cell.length_b   1.000
_cell.length_c   1.000
_cell.angle_alpha   90.00
_cell.angle_beta   90.00
_cell.angle_gamma   90.00
#
_symmetry.space_group_name_H-M   'P 1'
#
loop_
_entity.id
_entity.type
_entity.pdbx_description
1 polymer ?
#
loop_
_entity_poly.entity_id
_entity_poly.type
_entity_poly.pdbx_seq_one_letter_code
_entity_poly.pdbx_strand_id
1 'polypeptide(L)'
;MPADERLREEETGADERLREEETGAEVVHVALSEDPISLPEHEALVAHEAAGAIVGFSGVVRDHDGGRSVTRLEYSAHPSAWETLNEVVHEVARDSHGVRAVAVSHRIGDLRIGDAALVVAVAADHRRAAFETCALLVDTVKDRLPVWKHQHFGDGSDEWVNSA
;
A
#
# COMPACT_ATOMS: atom_id res chain seq x y z
N MET A 1 -18.07 54.13 -6.54
CA MET A 1 -16.79 53.55 -7.00
C MET A 1 -16.07 52.96 -5.79
N PRO A 2 -16.03 51.63 -5.64
CA PRO A 2 -17.08 50.69 -6.01
C PRO A 2 -17.38 49.63 -4.92
N ALA A 3 -18.59 49.07 -4.96
CA ALA A 3 -19.03 47.88 -4.23
C ALA A 3 -18.38 46.58 -4.76
N ASP A 4 -17.19 46.68 -5.35
CA ASP A 4 -16.47 45.66 -6.10
C ASP A 4 -15.37 44.99 -5.24
N GLU A 5 -15.03 45.58 -4.08
CA GLU A 5 -14.03 45.03 -3.17
C GLU A 5 -14.61 43.95 -2.25
N ARG A 6 -15.88 44.09 -1.84
CA ARG A 6 -16.56 43.09 -0.99
C ARG A 6 -16.96 41.81 -1.72
N LEU A 7 -17.15 41.85 -3.04
CA LEU A 7 -17.42 40.66 -3.85
C LEU A 7 -16.13 39.85 -4.12
N ARG A 8 -14.98 40.52 -4.15
CA ARG A 8 -13.66 39.87 -4.35
C ARG A 8 -13.19 39.13 -3.10
N GLU A 9 -13.51 39.64 -1.91
CA GLU A 9 -13.19 38.97 -0.64
C GLU A 9 -14.06 37.71 -0.40
N GLU A 10 -15.31 37.68 -0.91
CA GLU A 10 -16.19 36.50 -0.81
C GLU A 10 -15.84 35.38 -1.80
N GLU A 11 -15.38 35.70 -3.02
CA GLU A 11 -14.89 34.71 -4.01
C GLU A 11 -13.56 34.06 -3.61
N THR A 12 -12.64 34.82 -2.99
CA THR A 12 -11.32 34.31 -2.59
C THR A 12 -11.44 33.27 -1.46
N GLY A 13 -12.37 33.49 -0.52
CA GLY A 13 -12.66 32.52 0.53
C GLY A 13 -13.48 31.31 0.07
N ALA A 14 -14.19 31.40 -1.07
CA ALA A 14 -14.94 30.27 -1.62
C ALA A 14 -14.02 29.28 -2.37
N ASP A 15 -12.97 29.76 -3.05
CA ASP A 15 -11.93 28.92 -3.67
C ASP A 15 -11.01 28.27 -2.61
N GLU A 16 -10.72 28.94 -1.48
CA GLU A 16 -10.02 28.33 -0.35
C GLU A 16 -10.87 27.26 0.39
N ARG A 17 -12.20 27.39 0.42
CA ARG A 17 -13.13 26.42 1.02
C ARG A 17 -13.52 25.25 0.10
N LEU A 18 -13.23 25.34 -1.20
CA LEU A 18 -13.36 24.24 -2.16
C LEU A 18 -12.07 23.39 -2.27
N ARG A 19 -11.03 23.77 -1.52
CA ARG A 19 -9.73 23.08 -1.38
C ARG A 19 -9.52 22.57 0.05
N GLU A 20 -10.58 22.24 0.76
CA GLU A 20 -10.48 21.12 1.70
C GLU A 20 -10.32 19.89 0.81
N GLU A 21 -9.07 19.58 0.41
CA GLU A 21 -8.73 18.34 -0.28
C GLU A 21 -9.43 17.21 0.48
N GLU A 22 -10.36 16.50 -0.16
CA GLU A 22 -11.09 15.40 0.48
C GLU A 22 -10.07 14.49 1.16
N THR A 23 -10.05 14.55 2.49
CA THR A 23 -9.21 13.70 3.32
C THR A 23 -9.85 12.34 3.38
N GLY A 24 -9.06 11.29 3.21
CA GLY A 24 -9.53 9.92 3.32
C GLY A 24 -9.74 9.24 1.98
N ALA A 25 -8.89 8.28 1.67
CA ALA A 25 -9.09 7.36 0.57
C ALA A 25 -10.06 6.24 0.95
N GLU A 26 -10.80 5.72 -0.04
CA GLU A 26 -11.55 4.49 0.10
C GLU A 26 -10.60 3.29 0.21
N VAL A 27 -10.82 2.44 1.21
CA VAL A 27 -10.11 1.15 1.31
C VAL A 27 -10.93 0.10 0.57
N VAL A 28 -10.60 -0.15 -0.69
CA VAL A 28 -11.37 -1.08 -1.54
C VAL A 28 -10.98 -2.55 -1.33
N HIS A 29 -9.78 -2.80 -0.79
CA HIS A 29 -9.30 -4.16 -0.54
C HIS A 29 -8.21 -4.21 0.53
N VAL A 30 -8.37 -5.11 1.51
CA VAL A 30 -7.32 -5.53 2.43
C VAL A 30 -7.38 -7.04 2.59
N ALA A 31 -6.27 -7.73 2.35
CA ALA A 31 -6.21 -9.18 2.53
C ALA A 31 -4.88 -9.67 3.12
N LEU A 32 -5.00 -10.68 3.99
CA LEU A 32 -3.92 -11.56 4.40
C LEU A 32 -4.31 -12.97 3.92
N SER A 33 -3.60 -13.53 2.94
CA SER A 33 -4.03 -14.76 2.26
C SER A 33 -2.87 -15.72 1.97
N GLU A 34 -3.15 -17.01 1.84
CA GLU A 34 -2.19 -18.00 1.31
C GLU A 34 -2.22 -18.08 -0.23
N ASP A 35 -3.29 -17.60 -0.84
CA ASP A 35 -3.50 -17.60 -2.29
C ASP A 35 -2.56 -16.61 -3.01
N PRO A 36 -2.21 -16.87 -4.28
CA PRO A 36 -1.45 -15.92 -5.09
C PRO A 36 -2.15 -14.55 -5.17
N ILE A 37 -1.34 -13.48 -5.09
CA ILE A 37 -1.80 -12.09 -5.19
C ILE A 37 -1.21 -11.42 -6.43
N SER A 38 -1.96 -10.50 -7.03
CA SER A 38 -1.65 -9.92 -8.34
C SER A 38 -1.75 -8.39 -8.31
N LEU A 39 -0.68 -7.72 -8.75
CA LEU A 39 -0.69 -6.26 -8.87
C LEU A 39 -1.72 -5.75 -9.90
N PRO A 40 -1.83 -6.31 -11.12
CA PRO A 40 -2.87 -5.89 -12.06
C PRO A 40 -4.30 -5.98 -11.51
N GLU A 41 -4.60 -6.97 -10.67
CA GLU A 41 -5.92 -7.08 -10.02
C GLU A 41 -6.13 -5.95 -9.02
N HIS A 42 -5.12 -5.59 -8.24
CA HIS A 42 -5.18 -4.48 -7.30
C HIS A 42 -5.30 -3.13 -8.00
N GLU A 43 -4.57 -2.92 -9.11
CA GLU A 43 -4.69 -1.73 -9.95
C GLU A 43 -6.10 -1.57 -10.52
N ALA A 44 -6.75 -2.68 -10.91
CA ALA A 44 -8.13 -2.68 -11.36
C ALA A 44 -9.13 -2.36 -10.23
N LEU A 45 -8.88 -2.86 -9.02
CA LEU A 45 -9.74 -2.60 -7.85
C LEU A 45 -9.73 -1.12 -7.44
N VAL A 46 -8.57 -0.45 -7.49
CA VAL A 46 -8.45 0.97 -7.10
C VAL A 46 -8.82 1.93 -8.23
N ALA A 47 -9.07 1.44 -9.45
CA ALA A 47 -9.36 2.29 -10.59
C ALA A 47 -10.60 3.16 -10.31
N HIS A 48 -10.44 4.48 -10.47
CA HIS A 48 -11.47 5.46 -10.14
C HIS A 48 -11.52 6.55 -11.22
N GLU A 49 -12.70 6.98 -11.63
CA GLU A 49 -12.89 7.93 -12.74
C GLU A 49 -12.26 9.32 -12.48
N ALA A 50 -12.21 9.72 -11.22
CA ALA A 50 -11.58 10.97 -10.79
C ALA A 50 -10.05 10.86 -10.60
N ALA A 51 -9.46 9.65 -10.64
CA ALA A 51 -8.04 9.49 -10.42
C ALA A 51 -7.23 9.78 -11.71
N GLY A 52 -6.25 10.67 -11.60
CA GLY A 52 -5.30 10.97 -12.68
C GLY A 52 -4.04 10.12 -12.65
N ALA A 53 -3.83 9.30 -11.60
CA ALA A 53 -2.70 8.41 -11.48
C ALA A 53 -3.04 7.15 -10.66
N ILE A 54 -2.44 6.02 -11.04
CA ILE A 54 -2.38 4.80 -10.24
C ILE A 54 -0.91 4.44 -10.06
N VAL A 55 -0.51 4.15 -8.82
CA VAL A 55 0.83 3.66 -8.48
C VAL A 55 0.72 2.31 -7.80
N GLY A 56 1.44 1.34 -8.35
CA GLY A 56 1.51 -0.02 -7.86
C GLY A 56 2.88 -0.36 -7.28
N PHE A 57 2.89 -1.21 -6.26
CA PHE A 57 4.07 -1.87 -5.72
C PHE A 57 3.85 -3.38 -5.64
N SER A 58 4.88 -4.15 -6.00
CA SER A 58 4.92 -5.60 -5.84
C SER A 58 6.25 -6.02 -5.22
N GLY A 59 6.20 -6.48 -3.97
CA GLY A 59 7.33 -7.06 -3.27
C GLY A 59 7.50 -8.51 -3.66
N VAL A 60 8.41 -8.78 -4.59
CA VAL A 60 8.65 -10.13 -5.14
C VAL A 60 9.80 -10.86 -4.45
N VAL A 61 9.66 -12.17 -4.28
CA VAL A 61 10.71 -13.03 -3.73
C VAL A 61 11.87 -13.12 -4.72
N ARG A 62 13.08 -12.77 -4.25
CA ARG A 62 14.32 -12.82 -5.04
C ARG A 62 15.02 -14.16 -4.86
N ASP A 63 15.78 -14.58 -5.88
CA ASP A 63 16.57 -15.82 -5.89
C ASP A 63 17.85 -15.77 -5.03
N HIS A 64 18.11 -14.63 -4.38
CA HIS A 64 19.26 -14.42 -3.53
C HIS A 64 18.95 -13.50 -2.33
N ASP A 65 19.61 -13.76 -1.21
CA ASP A 65 19.59 -12.91 -0.02
C ASP A 65 20.94 -12.96 0.70
N GLY A 66 21.53 -11.80 1.01
CA GLY A 66 22.85 -11.72 1.65
C GLY A 66 23.99 -12.44 0.90
N GLY A 67 23.90 -12.57 -0.42
CA GLY A 67 24.88 -13.29 -1.25
C GLY A 67 24.69 -14.83 -1.31
N ARG A 68 23.65 -15.37 -0.67
CA ARG A 68 23.27 -16.79 -0.73
C ARG A 68 22.11 -17.00 -1.69
N SER A 69 22.08 -18.14 -2.38
CA SER A 69 20.95 -18.52 -3.24
C SER A 69 19.79 -19.04 -2.40
N VAL A 70 18.61 -18.46 -2.61
CA VAL A 70 17.34 -18.82 -1.94
C VAL A 70 16.54 -19.73 -2.87
N THR A 71 15.94 -20.78 -2.33
CA THR A 71 15.16 -21.77 -3.09
C THR A 71 13.65 -21.66 -2.85
N ARG A 72 13.25 -21.33 -1.61
CA ARG A 72 11.86 -21.10 -1.19
C ARG A 72 11.84 -20.16 -0.01
N LEU A 73 10.71 -19.50 0.17
CA LEU A 73 10.41 -18.66 1.30
C LEU A 73 9.04 -19.07 1.87
N GLU A 74 8.93 -19.12 3.20
CA GLU A 74 7.67 -19.28 3.92
C GLU A 74 7.41 -18.04 4.78
N TYR A 75 6.19 -17.51 4.74
CA TYR A 75 5.74 -16.43 5.61
C TYR A 75 4.80 -16.97 6.68
N SER A 76 5.18 -16.85 7.94
CA SER A 76 4.28 -17.11 9.08
C SER A 76 3.71 -15.80 9.61
N ALA A 77 2.45 -15.81 10.03
CA ALA A 77 1.77 -14.63 10.56
C ALA A 77 1.35 -14.85 12.02
N HIS A 78 1.49 -13.81 12.84
CA HIS A 78 0.88 -13.80 14.17
C HIS A 78 -0.65 -13.81 14.03
N PRO A 79 -1.41 -14.38 14.99
CA PRO A 79 -2.88 -14.34 14.95
C PRO A 79 -3.46 -12.92 14.81
N SER A 80 -2.74 -11.90 15.27
CA SER A 80 -3.15 -10.49 15.15
C SER A 80 -2.76 -9.81 13.84
N ALA A 81 -2.06 -10.51 12.93
CA ALA A 81 -1.52 -9.89 11.72
C ALA A 81 -2.61 -9.32 10.82
N TRP A 82 -3.77 -9.98 10.74
CA TRP A 82 -4.91 -9.45 10.00
C TRP A 82 -5.42 -8.12 10.60
N GLU A 83 -5.61 -8.07 11.93
CA GLU A 83 -6.07 -6.84 12.60
C GLU A 83 -5.07 -5.70 12.35
N THR A 84 -3.77 -5.97 12.53
CA THR A 84 -2.71 -4.97 12.33
C THR A 84 -2.65 -4.48 10.88
N LEU A 85 -2.76 -5.38 9.89
CA LEU A 85 -2.79 -4.98 8.48
C LEU A 85 -3.99 -4.07 8.20
N ASN A 86 -5.17 -4.47 8.66
CA ASN A 86 -6.40 -3.72 8.45
C ASN A 86 -6.33 -2.34 9.11
N GLU A 87 -5.81 -2.24 10.34
CA GLU A 87 -5.60 -0.98 11.05
C GLU A 87 -4.64 -0.05 10.29
N VAL A 88 -3.47 -0.55 9.88
CA VAL A 88 -2.46 0.23 9.15
C VAL A 88 -3.02 0.82 7.87
N VAL A 89 -3.71 0.00 7.06
CA VAL A 89 -4.24 0.48 5.77
C VAL A 89 -5.32 1.54 5.99
N HIS A 90 -6.22 1.35 6.95
CA HIS A 90 -7.27 2.33 7.24
C HIS A 90 -6.72 3.61 7.86
N GLU A 91 -5.65 3.53 8.67
CA GLU A 91 -4.97 4.69 9.23
C GLU A 91 -4.34 5.54 8.11
N VAL A 92 -3.52 4.92 7.27
CA VAL A 92 -2.86 5.62 6.15
C VAL A 92 -3.88 6.14 5.13
N ALA A 93 -4.94 5.38 4.85
CA ALA A 93 -6.01 5.82 3.96
C ALA A 93 -6.72 7.06 4.51
N ARG A 94 -7.10 7.06 5.79
CA ARG A 94 -7.78 8.18 6.45
C ARG A 94 -6.96 9.47 6.41
N ASP A 95 -5.64 9.36 6.61
CA ASP A 95 -4.75 10.51 6.71
C ASP A 95 -4.20 10.97 5.33
N SER A 96 -4.56 10.25 4.27
CA SER A 96 -4.16 10.61 2.90
C SER A 96 -5.00 11.75 2.32
N HIS A 97 -4.38 12.57 1.48
CA HIS A 97 -4.98 13.74 0.85
C HIS A 97 -4.85 13.62 -0.67
N GLY A 98 -5.93 13.87 -1.41
CA GLY A 98 -5.95 13.74 -2.87
C GLY A 98 -5.83 12.29 -3.37
N VAL A 99 -6.06 11.30 -2.49
CA VAL A 99 -6.06 9.87 -2.80
C VAL A 99 -7.50 9.38 -2.84
N ARG A 100 -7.84 8.59 -3.86
CA ARG A 100 -9.19 8.10 -4.11
C ARG A 100 -9.42 6.71 -3.53
N ALA A 101 -8.50 5.79 -3.79
CA ALA A 101 -8.64 4.41 -3.37
C ALA A 101 -7.30 3.75 -3.09
N VAL A 102 -7.29 2.82 -2.14
CA VAL A 102 -6.14 1.98 -1.81
C VAL A 102 -6.53 0.51 -1.73
N ALA A 103 -5.62 -0.36 -2.17
CA ALA A 103 -5.74 -1.81 -2.07
C ALA A 103 -4.42 -2.41 -1.60
N VAL A 104 -4.47 -3.29 -0.61
CA VAL A 104 -3.28 -3.92 -0.02
C VAL A 104 -3.52 -5.40 0.22
N SER A 105 -2.59 -6.25 -0.22
CA SER A 105 -2.57 -7.66 0.15
C SER A 105 -1.18 -8.10 0.58
N HIS A 106 -1.10 -8.87 1.66
CA HIS A 106 0.10 -9.61 2.02
C HIS A 106 -0.16 -11.10 1.92
N ARG A 107 0.72 -11.83 1.23
CA ARG A 107 0.67 -13.28 1.10
C ARG A 107 1.44 -13.94 2.23
N ILE A 108 0.86 -14.98 2.82
CA ILE A 108 1.45 -15.83 3.84
C ILE A 108 1.56 -17.28 3.34
N GLY A 109 2.18 -18.15 4.13
CA GLY A 109 2.47 -19.51 3.73
C GLY A 109 3.60 -19.56 2.69
N ASP A 110 3.45 -20.42 1.69
CA ASP A 110 4.55 -20.80 0.81
C ASP A 110 4.68 -19.97 -0.46
N LEU A 111 5.87 -19.39 -0.63
CA LEU A 111 6.21 -18.58 -1.79
C LEU A 111 7.46 -19.13 -2.51
N ARG A 112 7.38 -19.09 -3.84
CA ARG A 112 8.49 -19.40 -4.73
C ARG A 112 9.19 -18.13 -5.17
N ILE A 113 10.39 -18.29 -5.71
CA ILE A 113 11.11 -17.22 -6.40
C ILE A 113 10.21 -16.61 -7.48
N GLY A 114 10.09 -15.29 -7.49
CA GLY A 114 9.23 -14.53 -8.39
C GLY A 114 7.80 -14.31 -7.90
N ASP A 115 7.34 -15.03 -6.87
CA ASP A 115 6.01 -14.79 -6.30
C ASP A 115 5.95 -13.43 -5.59
N ALA A 116 4.80 -12.77 -5.64
CA ALA A 116 4.53 -11.55 -4.88
C ALA A 116 4.15 -11.89 -3.43
N ALA A 117 4.85 -11.25 -2.49
CA ALA A 117 4.60 -11.35 -1.06
C ALA A 117 3.76 -10.19 -0.52
N LEU A 118 3.93 -8.99 -1.08
CA LEU A 118 3.16 -7.80 -0.72
C LEU A 118 2.79 -7.05 -1.99
N VAL A 119 1.51 -6.76 -2.16
CA VAL A 119 0.98 -5.94 -3.26
C VAL A 119 0.27 -4.74 -2.67
N VAL A 120 0.59 -3.55 -3.19
CA VAL A 120 -0.07 -2.28 -2.83
C VAL A 120 -0.43 -1.57 -4.13
N ALA A 121 -1.66 -1.06 -4.23
CA ALA A 121 -2.07 -0.16 -5.29
C ALA A 121 -2.76 1.08 -4.71
N VAL A 122 -2.48 2.23 -5.28
CA VAL A 122 -3.03 3.53 -4.84
C VAL A 122 -3.48 4.31 -6.07
N ALA A 123 -4.74 4.73 -6.10
CA ALA A 123 -5.28 5.65 -7.08
C ALA A 123 -5.42 7.05 -6.47
N ALA A 124 -4.96 8.08 -7.16
CA ALA A 124 -4.98 9.46 -6.68
C ALA A 124 -5.26 10.45 -7.81
N ASP A 125 -5.66 11.67 -7.45
CA ASP A 125 -5.91 12.76 -8.42
C ASP A 125 -4.66 13.08 -9.22
N HIS A 126 -3.51 13.06 -8.54
CA HIS A 126 -2.22 13.41 -9.10
C HIS A 126 -1.14 12.42 -8.67
N ARG A 127 -0.16 12.21 -9.55
CA ARG A 127 0.94 11.25 -9.36
C ARG A 127 1.67 11.39 -8.02
N ARG A 128 1.80 12.62 -7.49
CA ARG A 128 2.57 12.87 -6.26
C ARG A 128 1.94 12.15 -5.07
N ALA A 129 0.66 12.38 -4.83
CA ALA A 129 -0.08 11.72 -3.75
C ALA A 129 -0.05 10.18 -3.91
N ALA A 130 -0.24 9.67 -5.15
CA ALA A 130 -0.16 8.24 -5.40
C ALA A 130 1.21 7.62 -5.01
N PHE A 131 2.32 8.26 -5.40
CA PHE A 131 3.66 7.78 -5.05
C PHE A 131 3.93 7.87 -3.54
N GLU A 132 3.64 9.01 -2.92
CA GLU A 132 3.89 9.25 -1.49
C GLU A 132 3.08 8.28 -0.62
N THR A 133 1.79 8.10 -0.90
CA THR A 133 0.93 7.18 -0.16
C THR A 133 1.27 5.71 -0.41
N CYS A 134 1.62 5.33 -1.65
CA CYS A 134 2.02 3.94 -1.93
C CYS A 134 3.31 3.57 -1.18
N ALA A 135 4.31 4.45 -1.17
CA ALA A 135 5.54 4.24 -0.40
C ALA A 135 5.25 4.17 1.11
N LEU A 136 4.45 5.09 1.64
CA LEU A 136 4.06 5.10 3.05
C LEU A 136 3.34 3.82 3.47
N LEU A 137 2.41 3.31 2.64
CA LEU A 137 1.72 2.04 2.91
C LEU A 137 2.72 0.87 2.97
N VAL A 138 3.64 0.78 2.01
CA VAL A 138 4.64 -0.30 2.00
C VAL A 138 5.53 -0.25 3.23
N ASP A 139 6.03 0.93 3.58
CA ASP A 139 6.92 1.11 4.73
C ASP A 139 6.18 0.83 6.05
N THR A 140 4.98 1.36 6.22
CA THR A 140 4.18 1.18 7.45
C THR A 140 3.71 -0.26 7.63
N VAL A 141 3.34 -0.95 6.54
CA VAL A 141 3.00 -2.38 6.60
C VAL A 141 4.22 -3.19 7.00
N LYS A 142 5.40 -2.93 6.43
CA LYS A 142 6.62 -3.68 6.79
C LYS A 142 7.04 -3.44 8.24
N ASP A 143 6.90 -2.21 8.73
CA ASP A 143 7.26 -1.81 10.09
C ASP A 143 6.35 -2.47 11.16
N ARG A 144 5.05 -2.55 10.88
CA ARG A 144 4.05 -2.92 11.90
C ARG A 144 3.51 -4.34 11.76
N LEU A 145 3.49 -4.92 10.57
CA LEU A 145 2.82 -6.20 10.34
C LEU A 145 3.60 -7.35 11.00
N PRO A 146 3.03 -8.07 11.97
CA PRO A 146 3.72 -9.15 12.69
C PRO A 146 3.77 -10.43 11.85
N VAL A 147 4.62 -10.42 10.82
CA VAL A 147 4.93 -11.55 9.94
C VAL A 147 6.41 -11.89 9.98
N TRP A 148 6.72 -13.18 9.84
CA TRP A 148 8.09 -13.69 9.87
C TRP A 148 8.41 -14.41 8.58
N LYS A 149 9.61 -14.16 8.06
CA LYS A 149 10.11 -14.72 6.82
C LYS A 149 11.07 -15.86 7.13
N HIS A 150 10.72 -17.09 6.79
CA HIS A 150 11.61 -18.24 6.85
C HIS A 150 12.16 -18.53 5.46
N GLN A 151 13.48 -18.47 5.30
CA GLN A 151 14.14 -18.66 4.00
C GLN A 151 14.92 -19.97 3.98
N HIS A 152 14.81 -20.72 2.88
CA HIS A 152 15.59 -21.93 2.64
C HIS A 152 16.63 -21.70 1.54
N PHE A 153 17.88 -22.10 1.80
CA PHE A 153 19.00 -21.89 0.89
C PHE A 153 19.36 -23.14 0.08
N GLY A 154 20.07 -22.94 -1.03
CA GLY A 154 20.48 -24.02 -1.94
C GLY A 154 21.47 -25.04 -1.34
N ASP A 155 22.13 -24.71 -0.24
CA ASP A 155 23.02 -25.60 0.51
C ASP A 155 22.30 -26.46 1.55
N GLY A 156 20.98 -26.33 1.66
CA GLY A 156 20.14 -27.04 2.63
C GLY A 156 20.01 -26.37 3.99
N SER A 157 20.66 -25.22 4.21
CA SER A 157 20.44 -24.41 5.42
C SER A 157 19.16 -23.56 5.33
N ASP A 158 18.69 -23.06 6.48
CA ASP A 158 17.54 -22.19 6.59
C ASP A 158 17.75 -21.06 7.61
N GLU A 159 17.02 -19.96 7.46
CA GLU A 159 17.13 -18.79 8.32
C GLU A 159 15.78 -18.09 8.51
N TRP A 160 15.47 -17.78 9.77
CA TRP A 160 14.37 -16.90 10.13
C TRP A 160 14.84 -15.45 10.15
N VAL A 161 14.18 -14.63 9.34
CA VAL A 161 14.38 -13.19 9.30
C VAL A 161 13.15 -12.54 9.92
N ASN A 162 13.37 -11.79 11.00
CA ASN A 162 12.36 -10.85 11.47
C ASN A 162 12.13 -9.83 10.36
N SER A 163 10.93 -9.84 9.78
CA SER A 163 10.49 -8.69 9.00
C SER A 163 9.96 -7.71 10.04
N ALA A 164 10.83 -6.80 10.45
CA ALA A 164 10.45 -5.55 11.06
C ALA A 164 10.55 -4.47 9.99
#